data_AF-A0A383C0N2-F1
#
_entry.id   AF-A0A383C0N2-F1
#
_cell.length_a   1.000
_cell.length_b   1.000
_cell.length_c   1.000
_cell.angle_alpha   90.00
_cell.angle_beta   90.00
_cell.angle_gamma   90.00
#
_symmetry.space_group_name_H-M   'P 1'
#
loop_
_entity.id
_entity.type
_entity.pdbx_description
1 polymer ?
#
loop_
_entity_poly.entity_id
_entity_poly.type
_entity_poly.pdbx_seq_one_letter_code
_entity_poly.pdbx_strand_id
1 'polypeptide(L)'
;MHLNNSNNRIPERNITPERVYQKKRDHFLKGPVPMPWLISAANLPGKALHIGIALWFWSGIKKTKTFILPKNAIKDLGVSRQTCYAQLKVMEKAGLLSIEARKGKKSKITLSSDPPNGNE
;
A
#
# COMPACT_ATOMS: atom_id res chain seq x y z
N MET A 1 52.98 28.22 -52.95
CA MET A 1 52.31 28.44 -51.66
C MET A 1 50.81 28.28 -51.87
N HIS A 2 50.23 27.16 -51.47
CA HIS A 2 48.78 27.02 -51.29
C HIS A 2 48.56 26.08 -50.10
N LEU A 3 47.92 26.60 -49.05
CA LEU A 3 47.75 25.95 -47.76
C LEU A 3 46.66 24.86 -47.82
N ASN A 4 47.04 23.72 -47.27
CA ASN A 4 46.28 22.62 -46.67
C ASN A 4 44.85 22.98 -46.22
N ASN A 5 43.83 22.40 -46.86
CA ASN A 5 42.46 22.37 -46.31
C ASN A 5 42.33 21.14 -45.40
N SER A 6 42.60 21.34 -44.12
CA SER A 6 42.48 20.32 -43.07
C SER A 6 41.02 19.88 -42.92
N ASN A 7 40.78 18.60 -43.14
CA ASN A 7 39.55 17.89 -42.81
C ASN A 7 39.11 18.18 -41.36
N ASN A 8 38.15 19.09 -41.19
CA ASN A 8 37.55 19.35 -39.89
C ASN A 8 36.54 18.23 -39.59
N ARG A 9 37.02 17.09 -39.10
CA ARG A 9 36.19 16.01 -38.57
C ARG A 9 35.61 16.49 -37.24
N ILE A 10 34.30 16.77 -37.22
CA ILE A 10 33.54 16.92 -35.98
C ILE A 10 33.68 15.59 -35.23
N PRO A 11 34.14 15.56 -33.96
CA PRO A 11 34.15 14.32 -33.20
C PRO A 11 32.71 13.87 -32.98
N GLU A 12 32.37 12.67 -33.46
CA GLU A 12 31.15 11.97 -33.10
C GLU A 12 31.10 11.87 -31.57
N ARG A 13 30.22 12.68 -30.98
CA ARG A 13 29.90 12.56 -29.57
C ARG A 13 29.24 11.20 -29.39
N ASN A 14 29.95 10.25 -28.80
CA ASN A 14 29.38 9.01 -28.28
C ASN A 14 28.37 9.40 -27.19
N ILE A 15 27.12 9.67 -27.57
CA ILE A 15 26.02 9.85 -26.64
C ILE A 15 25.69 8.45 -26.10
N THR A 16 26.40 8.02 -25.06
CA THR A 16 25.93 6.91 -24.23
C THR A 16 24.51 7.28 -23.79
N PRO A 17 23.49 6.42 -23.96
CA PRO A 17 22.14 6.78 -23.56
C PRO A 17 22.16 7.09 -22.07
N GLU A 18 22.11 8.37 -21.74
CA GLU A 18 21.96 8.85 -20.38
C GLU A 18 20.71 8.18 -19.85
N ARG A 19 20.88 7.36 -18.82
CA ARG A 19 19.83 6.52 -18.27
C ARG A 19 18.71 7.44 -17.81
N VAL A 20 17.67 7.61 -18.64
CA VAL A 20 16.51 8.45 -18.32
C VAL A 20 16.00 7.98 -16.96
N TYR A 21 16.13 8.83 -15.95
CA TYR A 21 15.65 8.54 -14.61
C TYR A 21 14.13 8.39 -14.70
N GLN A 22 13.67 7.15 -14.83
CA GLN A 22 12.26 6.83 -14.76
C GLN A 22 11.84 7.10 -13.32
N LYS A 23 11.22 8.25 -13.08
CA LYS A 23 10.64 8.61 -11.78
C LYS A 23 9.75 7.44 -11.36
N LYS A 24 10.10 6.78 -10.24
CA LYS A 24 9.24 5.74 -9.66
C LYS A 24 7.85 6.35 -9.48
N ARG A 25 6.84 5.69 -10.05
CA ARG A 25 5.46 6.08 -9.82
C ARG A 25 5.14 5.87 -8.34
N ASP A 26 4.46 6.84 -7.75
CA ASP A 26 4.02 6.74 -6.36
C ASP A 26 3.02 5.59 -6.19
N HIS A 27 2.99 5.01 -5.00
CA HIS A 27 2.02 3.98 -4.65
C HIS A 27 0.62 4.60 -4.52
N PHE A 28 -0.40 3.88 -4.99
CA PHE A 28 -1.80 4.29 -4.88
C PHE A 28 -2.64 3.18 -4.24
N LEU A 29 -3.78 3.56 -3.67
CA LEU A 29 -4.76 2.62 -3.17
C LEU A 29 -5.51 1.99 -4.36
N LYS A 30 -5.27 0.71 -4.60
CA LYS A 30 -5.92 -0.02 -5.70
C LYS A 30 -7.38 -0.33 -5.35
N GLY A 31 -8.31 0.04 -6.23
CA GLY A 31 -9.73 -0.31 -6.11
C GLY A 31 -10.05 -1.76 -6.54
N PRO A 32 -11.28 -2.25 -6.31
CA PRO A 32 -12.40 -1.59 -5.64
C PRO A 32 -12.29 -1.69 -4.11
N VAL A 33 -12.42 -0.55 -3.44
CA VAL A 33 -12.54 -0.49 -1.98
C VAL A 33 -14.00 -0.18 -1.66
N PRO A 34 -14.74 -1.06 -0.95
CA PRO A 34 -16.14 -0.83 -0.66
C PRO A 34 -16.31 0.43 0.20
N MET A 35 -17.05 1.42 -0.30
CA MET A 35 -17.30 2.65 0.47
C MET A 35 -18.04 2.41 1.79
N PRO A 36 -19.07 1.54 1.87
CA PRO A 36 -19.71 1.25 3.15
C PRO A 36 -18.72 0.71 4.19
N TRP A 37 -17.78 -0.13 3.76
CA TRP A 37 -16.72 -0.63 4.63
C TRP A 37 -15.81 0.50 5.15
N LEU A 38 -15.43 1.45 4.29
CA LEU A 38 -14.63 2.60 4.69
C LEU A 38 -15.38 3.53 5.65
N ILE A 39 -16.67 3.76 5.41
CA ILE A 39 -17.53 4.56 6.29
C ILE A 39 -17.59 3.91 7.67
N SER A 40 -17.85 2.60 7.74
CA SER A 40 -17.84 1.88 9.01
C SER A 40 -16.48 1.96 9.70
N ALA A 41 -15.37 1.84 8.97
CA ALA A 41 -14.02 2.01 9.54
C ALA A 41 -13.74 3.44 10.03
N ALA A 42 -14.32 4.45 9.38
CA ALA A 42 -14.20 5.86 9.76
C ALA A 42 -14.99 6.21 11.03
N ASN A 43 -16.11 5.53 11.27
CA ASN A 43 -16.93 5.71 12.46
C ASN A 43 -16.36 5.01 13.71
N LEU A 44 -15.33 4.17 13.56
CA LEU A 44 -14.66 3.53 14.69
C LEU A 44 -13.66 4.49 15.37
N PRO A 45 -13.53 4.43 16.71
CA PRO A 45 -12.65 5.34 17.44
C PRO A 45 -11.17 5.09 17.15
N GLY A 46 -10.35 6.15 17.22
CA GLY A 46 -8.90 6.06 17.14
C GLY A 46 -8.37 6.06 15.70
N LYS A 47 -7.60 5.03 15.31
CA LYS A 47 -6.91 4.96 14.00
C LYS A 47 -7.41 3.82 13.11
N ALA A 48 -8.65 3.38 13.28
CA ALA A 48 -9.27 2.32 12.49
C ALA A 48 -9.21 2.60 10.98
N LEU A 49 -9.62 3.79 10.54
CA LEU A 49 -9.56 4.16 9.11
C LEU A 49 -8.14 4.13 8.54
N HIS A 50 -7.14 4.61 9.28
CA HIS A 50 -5.74 4.58 8.83
C HIS A 50 -5.29 3.14 8.60
N ILE A 51 -5.60 2.25 9.54
CA ILE A 51 -5.29 0.83 9.42
C ILE A 51 -6.08 0.20 8.27
N GLY A 52 -7.34 0.59 8.08
CA GLY A 52 -8.18 0.13 6.98
C GLY A 52 -7.60 0.47 5.61
N ILE A 53 -7.10 1.70 5.43
CA ILE A 53 -6.38 2.12 4.21
C ILE A 53 -5.15 1.22 3.98
N ALA A 54 -4.36 0.98 5.03
CA ALA A 54 -3.20 0.09 4.95
C ALA A 54 -3.59 -1.32 4.50
N LEU A 55 -4.67 -1.87 5.09
CA LEU A 55 -5.13 -3.22 4.79
C LEU A 55 -5.60 -3.35 3.35
N TRP A 56 -6.40 -2.40 2.85
CA TRP A 56 -6.84 -2.40 1.46
C TRP A 56 -5.69 -2.18 0.47
N PHE A 57 -4.71 -1.34 0.82
CA PHE A 57 -3.48 -1.18 0.04
C PHE A 57 -2.73 -2.52 -0.10
N TRP A 58 -2.52 -3.23 0.99
CA TRP A 58 -1.85 -4.54 0.97
C TRP A 58 -2.68 -5.63 0.29
N SER A 59 -4.00 -5.60 0.45
CA SER A 59 -4.92 -6.47 -0.30
C SER A 59 -4.75 -6.27 -1.82
N GLY A 60 -4.65 -5.01 -2.26
CA GLY A 60 -4.38 -4.63 -3.65
C GLY A 60 -3.02 -5.12 -4.15
N ILE A 61 -1.96 -4.99 -3.34
CA ILE A 61 -0.61 -5.50 -3.65
C ILE A 61 -0.62 -7.02 -3.76
N LYS A 62 -1.24 -7.71 -2.80
CA LYS A 62 -1.24 -9.18 -2.71
C LYS A 62 -2.27 -9.83 -3.62
N LYS A 63 -3.20 -9.04 -4.19
CA LYS A 63 -4.33 -9.51 -5.01
C LYS A 63 -5.19 -10.55 -4.26
N THR A 64 -5.28 -10.41 -2.93
CA THR A 64 -6.08 -11.29 -2.07
C THR A 64 -6.58 -10.53 -0.86
N LYS A 65 -7.81 -10.83 -0.43
CA LYS A 65 -8.41 -10.29 0.80
C LYS A 65 -7.84 -10.94 2.07
N THR A 66 -7.14 -12.06 1.94
CA THR A 66 -6.56 -12.78 3.06
C THR A 66 -5.04 -12.77 2.99
N PHE A 67 -4.39 -12.16 3.99
CA PHE A 67 -2.94 -12.04 4.03
C PHE A 67 -2.40 -11.88 5.45
N ILE A 68 -1.10 -12.07 5.60
CA ILE A 68 -0.40 -11.75 6.84
C ILE A 68 0.04 -10.29 6.75
N LEU A 69 -0.36 -9.48 7.74
CA LEU A 69 0.01 -8.06 7.78
C LEU A 69 1.54 -7.91 7.91
N PRO A 70 2.21 -7.24 6.97
CA PRO A 70 3.64 -6.94 7.09
C PRO A 70 3.93 -6.05 8.30
N LYS A 71 5.07 -6.25 8.97
CA LYS A 71 5.46 -5.48 10.16
C LYS A 71 5.48 -3.97 9.93
N ASN A 72 5.83 -3.55 8.71
CA ASN A 72 5.98 -2.15 8.34
C ASN A 72 4.74 -1.58 7.64
N ALA A 73 3.66 -2.36 7.51
CA ALA A 73 2.49 -2.01 6.71
C ALA A 73 1.81 -0.69 7.10
N ILE A 74 1.95 -0.31 8.37
CA ILE A 74 1.26 0.82 8.99
C ILE A 74 2.22 1.94 9.42
N LYS A 75 3.53 1.76 9.20
CA LYS A 75 4.57 2.67 9.71
C LYS A 75 4.41 4.05 9.11
N ASP A 76 4.16 4.10 7.80
CA ASP A 76 4.03 5.34 7.03
C ASP A 76 2.71 6.08 7.33
N LEU A 77 1.78 5.45 8.04
CA LEU A 77 0.49 6.02 8.45
C LEU A 77 0.50 6.55 9.89
N GLY A 78 1.68 6.60 10.53
CA GLY A 78 1.83 7.12 11.90
C GLY A 78 1.08 6.30 12.95
N VAL A 79 0.89 4.99 12.72
CA VAL A 79 0.20 4.08 13.64
C VAL A 79 1.23 3.27 14.41
N SER A 80 1.18 3.34 15.74
CA SER A 80 2.02 2.48 16.59
C SER A 80 1.59 1.01 16.49
N ARG A 81 2.51 0.09 16.75
CA ARG A 81 2.20 -1.36 16.77
C ARG A 81 1.12 -1.71 17.80
N GLN A 82 1.12 -1.05 18.96
CA GLN A 82 0.10 -1.27 20.00
C GLN A 82 -1.27 -0.77 19.55
N THR A 83 -1.33 0.43 18.97
CA THR A 83 -2.56 0.98 18.39
C THR A 83 -3.09 0.08 17.29
N CYS A 84 -2.21 -0.46 16.44
CA CYS A 84 -2.60 -1.43 15.41
C CYS A 84 -3.32 -2.64 16.00
N TYR A 85 -2.73 -3.32 16.97
CA TYR A 85 -3.37 -4.49 17.57
C TYR A 85 -4.67 -4.16 18.30
N ALA A 86 -4.74 -3.02 18.99
CA ALA A 86 -5.97 -2.59 19.63
C ALA A 86 -7.09 -2.36 18.60
N GLN A 87 -6.79 -1.64 17.53
CA GLN A 87 -7.74 -1.30 16.48
C GLN A 87 -8.13 -2.47 15.61
N LEU A 88 -7.22 -3.40 15.34
CA LEU A 88 -7.53 -4.65 14.66
C LEU A 88 -8.62 -5.45 15.39
N LYS A 89 -8.57 -5.50 16.73
CA LYS A 89 -9.63 -6.12 17.55
C LYS A 89 -10.95 -5.36 17.48
N VAL A 90 -10.91 -4.02 17.44
CA VAL A 90 -12.11 -3.18 17.30
C VAL A 90 -12.76 -3.42 15.93
N MET A 91 -11.97 -3.43 14.86
CA MET A 91 -12.42 -3.68 13.50
C MET A 91 -12.95 -5.11 13.32
N GLU A 92 -12.36 -6.10 14.00
CA GLU A 92 -12.87 -7.47 14.03
C GLU A 92 -14.25 -7.56 14.71
N LYS A 93 -14.41 -6.92 15.87
CA LYS A 93 -15.70 -6.84 16.57
C LYS A 93 -16.76 -6.12 15.74
N ALA A 94 -16.36 -5.09 14.99
CA ALA A 94 -17.21 -4.38 14.05
C ALA A 94 -17.38 -5.12 12.71
N GLY A 95 -16.97 -6.39 12.61
CA GLY A 95 -17.15 -7.28 11.44
C GLY A 95 -16.53 -6.80 10.13
N LEU A 96 -15.59 -5.86 10.18
CA LEU A 96 -14.88 -5.36 8.99
C LEU A 96 -13.81 -6.34 8.51
N LEU A 97 -13.30 -7.17 9.41
CA LEU A 97 -12.26 -8.16 9.13
C LEU A 97 -12.36 -9.33 10.10
N SER A 98 -11.67 -10.42 9.81
CA SER A 98 -11.42 -11.51 10.75
C SER A 98 -9.93 -11.76 10.94
N ILE A 99 -9.54 -12.16 12.15
CA ILE A 99 -8.15 -12.41 12.52
C ILE A 99 -7.99 -13.86 12.98
N GLU A 100 -7.32 -14.66 12.18
CA GLU A 100 -6.88 -15.98 12.59
C GLU A 100 -5.51 -15.88 13.28
N ALA A 101 -5.51 -15.97 14.61
CA ALA A 101 -4.30 -16.09 15.40
C ALA A 101 -4.02 -17.57 15.72
N ARG A 102 -2.82 -18.06 15.37
CA ARG A 102 -2.33 -19.37 15.84
C ARG A 102 -1.12 -19.16 16.75
N LYS A 103 -1.04 -19.91 17.85
CA LYS A 103 0.08 -19.84 18.80
C LYS A 103 1.41 -19.99 18.06
N GLY A 104 2.32 -19.02 18.25
CA GLY A 104 3.64 -19.01 17.60
C GLY A 104 3.68 -18.61 16.12
N LYS A 105 2.55 -18.22 15.50
CA LYS A 105 2.49 -17.81 14.08
C LYS A 105 2.01 -16.36 13.94
N LYS A 106 2.33 -15.75 12.80
CA LYS A 106 1.83 -14.40 12.46
C LYS A 106 0.32 -14.48 12.21
N SER A 107 -0.42 -13.50 12.70
CA SER A 107 -1.86 -13.40 12.49
C SER A 107 -2.18 -13.25 11.01
N LYS A 108 -3.13 -14.05 10.53
CA LYS A 108 -3.68 -13.99 9.18
C LYS A 108 -4.96 -13.14 9.25
N ILE A 109 -5.04 -12.10 8.44
CA ILE A 109 -6.17 -11.18 8.38
C ILE A 109 -6.96 -11.50 7.12
N THR A 110 -8.29 -11.52 7.22
CA THR A 110 -9.21 -11.60 6.08
C THR A 110 -10.12 -10.37 6.10
N LEU A 111 -10.19 -9.64 4.98
CA LEU A 111 -11.08 -8.50 4.83
C LEU A 111 -12.49 -8.96 4.43
N SER A 112 -13.51 -8.37 5.07
CA SER A 112 -14.89 -8.46 4.59
C SER A 112 -15.09 -7.47 3.44
N SER A 113 -15.74 -7.90 2.34
CA SER A 113 -16.22 -6.96 1.31
C SER A 113 -17.54 -6.31 1.67
N ASP A 114 -18.29 -6.94 2.55
CA ASP A 114 -19.62 -6.49 2.93
C ASP A 114 -19.49 -5.89 4.33
N PRO A 115 -19.98 -4.65 4.57
CA PRO A 115 -20.13 -4.19 5.93
C PRO A 115 -21.03 -5.21 6.68
N PRO A 116 -20.81 -5.46 7.97
CA PRO A 116 -21.76 -6.26 8.72
C PRO A 116 -23.12 -5.59 8.58
N ASN A 117 -24.13 -6.36 8.17
CA ASN A 117 -25.52 -5.93 8.19
C ASN A 117 -25.84 -5.43 9.60
N GLY A 118 -25.85 -4.12 9.77
CA GLY A 118 -26.52 -3.48 10.88
C GLY A 118 -28.01 -3.60 10.60
N ASN A 119 -28.64 -4.61 11.18
CA ASN A 119 -30.08 -4.61 11.35
C ASN A 119 -30.38 -3.52 12.39
N GLU A 120 -30.74 -2.33 11.93
CA GLU A 120 -31.55 -1.36 12.68
C GLU A 120 -32.82 -1.08 11.86
#